data_AF-U1QKK9-F1
#
_entry.id   AF-U1QKK9-F1
#
_cell.length_a   1.000
_cell.length_b   1.000
_cell.length_c   1.000
_cell.angle_alpha   90.00
_cell.angle_beta   90.00
_cell.angle_gamma   90.00
#
_symmetry.space_group_name_H-M   'P 1'
#
loop_
_entity.id
_entity.type
_entity.pdbx_description
1 polymer ?
#
loop_
_entity_poly.entity_id
_entity_poly.type
_entity_poly.pdbx_seq_one_letter_code
_entity_poly.pdbx_strand_id
1 'polypeptide(L)' 'MSENNGWIKCSERLPEIFDHNGFARSDVVMCFGVEEQDDPKTYFLAYRVHGNRFYGFNGACEQVTHWQPLPQPPLE' A
#
# COMPACT_ATOMS: atom_id res chain seq x y z
N MET A 1 7.60 15.81 -13.91
CA MET A 1 7.69 14.40 -13.47
C MET A 1 7.73 14.43 -11.96
N SER A 2 6.85 13.70 -11.27
CA SER A 2 6.92 13.61 -9.80
C SER A 2 8.32 13.11 -9.40
N GLU A 3 8.97 13.79 -8.45
CA GLU A 3 10.40 13.63 -8.09
C GLU A 3 10.79 12.22 -7.57
N ASN A 4 9.86 11.26 -7.53
CA ASN A 4 10.08 9.91 -7.03
C ASN A 4 9.32 8.83 -7.84
N ASN A 5 9.23 8.96 -9.17
CA ASN A 5 8.54 7.98 -10.04
C ASN A 5 7.10 7.64 -9.60
N GLY A 6 6.38 8.59 -9.00
CA GLY A 6 5.01 8.42 -8.51
C GLY A 6 4.88 7.80 -7.12
N TRP A 7 5.99 7.41 -6.47
CA TRP A 7 5.98 6.87 -5.11
C TRP A 7 5.75 7.95 -4.06
N ILE A 8 4.85 7.65 -3.12
CA ILE A 8 4.45 8.52 -2.01
C ILE A 8 5.02 7.92 -0.72
N LYS A 9 5.76 8.71 0.07
CA LYS A 9 6.22 8.25 1.39
C LYS A 9 5.04 8.13 2.33
N CYS A 10 4.98 7.05 3.09
CA CYS A 10 3.93 6.85 4.11
C CYS A 10 3.91 7.96 5.18
N SER A 11 5.07 8.59 5.45
CA SER A 11 5.19 9.72 6.37
C SER A 11 4.64 11.03 5.81
N GLU A 12 4.51 11.16 4.49
CA GLU A 12 3.95 12.35 3.83
C GLU A 12 2.44 12.21 3.68
N ARG A 13 1.99 11.07 3.17
CA ARG A 13 0.58 10.77 2.95
C ARG A 13 0.37 9.27 2.92
N LEU A 14 -0.77 8.84 3.45
CA LEU A 14 -1.20 7.45 3.43
C LEU A 14 -2.34 7.26 2.41
N PRO A 15 -2.60 6.01 1.97
CA PRO A 15 -3.79 5.71 1.19
C PRO A 15 -5.05 6.10 1.95
N GLU A 16 -6.01 6.67 1.23
CA GLU A 16 -7.33 7.01 1.77
C GLU A 16 -8.09 5.73 2.13
N ILE A 17 -8.94 5.82 3.16
CA ILE A 17 -9.78 4.71 3.59
C ILE A 17 -11.20 4.97 3.10
N PHE A 18 -11.78 3.95 2.48
CA PHE A 18 -13.14 3.91 1.98
C PHE A 18 -13.92 2.77 2.65
N ASP A 19 -15.24 2.80 2.50
CA ASP A 19 -16.09 1.69 2.88
C ASP A 19 -16.17 0.67 1.73
N HIS A 20 -15.53 -0.48 1.90
CA HIS A 20 -15.62 -1.61 1.00
C HIS A 20 -16.63 -2.63 1.53
N ASN A 21 -17.92 -2.32 1.47
CA ASN A 21 -19.03 -3.19 1.90
C ASN A 21 -18.97 -3.58 3.40
N GLY A 22 -18.80 -2.59 4.28
CA GLY A 22 -18.67 -2.77 5.72
C GLY A 22 -17.22 -2.94 6.20
N PHE A 23 -16.25 -2.90 5.30
CA PHE A 23 -14.83 -3.00 5.62
C PHE A 23 -14.12 -1.67 5.34
N ALA A 24 -13.80 -0.94 6.41
CA ALA A 24 -13.06 0.32 6.33
C ALA A 24 -11.58 0.08 6.02
N ARG A 25 -11.21 0.21 4.74
CA ARG A 25 -9.84 0.04 4.24
C ARG A 25 -9.59 0.91 3.01
N SER A 26 -8.34 1.04 2.59
CA SER A 26 -8.03 1.60 1.27
C SER A 26 -8.30 0.60 0.16
N ASP A 27 -8.28 1.09 -1.09
CA ASP A 27 -7.99 0.25 -2.24
C ASP A 27 -6.66 -0.49 -2.06
N VAL A 28 -6.49 -1.59 -2.80
CA VAL A 28 -5.19 -2.25 -2.91
C VAL A 28 -4.24 -1.34 -3.66
N VAL A 29 -3.07 -1.11 -3.07
CA VAL A 29 -2.00 -0.28 -3.62
C VAL A 29 -0.72 -1.10 -3.75
N MET A 30 0.20 -0.62 -4.59
CA MET A 30 1.54 -1.17 -4.62
C MET A 30 2.38 -0.49 -3.54
N CYS A 31 2.98 -1.30 -2.67
CA CYS A 31 3.78 -0.89 -1.53
C CYS A 31 5.26 -1.19 -1.78
N PHE A 32 6.15 -0.48 -1.09
CA PHE A 32 7.56 -0.79 -0.98
C PHE A 32 8.00 -0.82 0.48
N GLY A 33 8.62 -1.92 0.89
CA GLY A 33 9.03 -2.16 2.27
C GLY A 33 9.28 -3.63 2.56
N VAL A 34 8.97 -4.07 3.77
CA VAL A 34 9.05 -5.46 4.23
C VAL A 34 7.64 -5.99 4.43
N GLU A 35 7.26 -7.04 3.71
CA GLU A 35 5.93 -7.66 3.84
C GLU A 35 5.88 -8.52 5.11
N GLU A 36 6.74 -9.53 5.21
CA GLU A 36 6.81 -10.41 6.39
C GLU A 36 8.13 -10.27 7.16
N GLN A 37 8.13 -10.73 8.41
CA GLN A 37 9.34 -10.77 9.21
C GLN A 37 10.42 -11.60 8.46
N ASP A 38 11.65 -11.08 8.41
CA ASP A 38 12.81 -11.66 7.73
C ASP A 38 12.78 -11.58 6.18
N ASP A 39 11.75 -10.98 5.57
CA ASP A 39 11.75 -10.71 4.13
C ASP A 39 12.73 -9.59 3.74
N PRO A 40 13.34 -9.68 2.54
CA PRO A 40 14.05 -8.54 1.97
C PRO A 40 13.08 -7.41 1.63
N LYS A 41 13.57 -6.17 1.69
CA LYS A 41 12.78 -5.03 1.22
C LYS A 41 12.45 -5.16 -0.27
N THR A 42 11.17 -5.16 -0.60
CA THR A 42 10.67 -5.38 -1.96
C THR A 42 9.34 -4.66 -2.22
N TYR A 43 8.81 -4.84 -3.43
CA TYR A 43 7.50 -4.38 -3.85
C TYR A 43 6.46 -5.48 -3.59
N PHE A 44 5.31 -5.11 -3.04
CA PHE A 44 4.20 -6.04 -2.78
C PHE A 44 2.86 -5.31 -2.81
N LEU A 45 1.77 -6.08 -2.83
CA LEU A 45 0.41 -5.54 -2.85
C LEU A 45 -0.18 -5.59 -1.45
N ALA A 46 -0.68 -4.45 -0.99
CA ALA A 46 -1.34 -4.37 0.31
C ALA A 46 -2.44 -3.31 0.31
N TYR A 47 -3.28 -3.33 1.34
CA TYR A 47 -4.23 -2.27 1.62
C TYR A 47 -4.02 -1.74 3.03
N ARG A 48 -4.37 -0.48 3.25
CA ARG A 48 -4.32 0.16 4.55
C ARG A 48 -5.64 -0.01 5.30
N VAL A 49 -5.55 -0.19 6.61
CA VAL A 49 -6.67 -0.05 7.55
C VAL A 49 -6.41 1.09 8.54
N HIS A 50 -7.39 1.41 9.39
CA HIS A 50 -7.22 2.40 10.45
C HIS A 50 -6.01 2.08 11.35
N GLY A 51 -5.39 3.12 11.91
CA GLY A 51 -4.20 2.97 12.76
C GLY A 51 -2.89 2.84 11.98
N ASN A 52 -2.87 3.24 10.71
CA ASN A 52 -1.67 3.28 9.85
C ASN A 52 -1.02 1.90 9.65
N ARG A 53 -1.83 0.84 9.67
CA ARG A 53 -1.40 -0.53 9.43
C ARG A 53 -1.73 -0.93 7.99
N PHE A 54 -0.81 -1.65 7.38
CA PHE A 54 -1.00 -2.27 6.08
C PHE A 54 -1.20 -3.77 6.27
N TYR A 55 -2.08 -4.35 5.46
CA TYR A 55 -2.34 -5.77 5.41
C TYR A 55 -2.12 -6.27 3.98
N GLY A 56 -1.28 -7.29 3.87
CA GLY A 56 -1.09 -8.09 2.66
C GLY A 56 -1.99 -9.32 2.70
N PHE A 57 -1.69 -10.30 1.85
CA PHE A 57 -2.46 -11.55 1.79
C PHE A 57 -2.25 -12.42 3.05
N ASN A 58 -1.06 -12.34 3.65
CA ASN A 58 -0.66 -13.18 4.78
C ASN A 58 -0.85 -12.51 6.15
N GLY A 59 -1.46 -11.32 6.20
CA GLY A 59 -1.73 -10.59 7.45
C GLY A 59 -1.11 -9.20 7.47
N ALA A 60 -0.77 -8.73 8.68
CA ALA A 60 -0.20 -7.39 8.86
C ALA A 60 1.21 -7.33 8.29
N CYS A 61 1.50 -6.31 7.48
CA CYS A 61 2.84 -6.11 6.95
C CYS A 61 3.79 -5.61 8.04
N GLU A 62 5.05 -6.06 7.99
CA GLU A 62 6.08 -5.65 8.95
C GLU A 62 6.40 -4.14 8.83
N GLN A 63 6.68 -3.67 7.60
CA GLN A 63 7.01 -2.26 7.39
C GLN A 63 6.68 -1.81 5.97
N VAL A 64 5.85 -0.77 5.83
CA VAL A 64 5.62 -0.10 4.54
C VAL A 64 6.20 1.31 4.58
N THR A 65 7.11 1.60 3.66
CA THR A 65 7.80 2.91 3.60
C THR A 65 7.22 3.83 2.53
N HIS A 66 6.82 3.27 1.40
CA HIS A 66 6.25 4.00 0.27
C HIS A 66 5.09 3.23 -0.34
N TRP A 67 4.19 3.94 -1.01
CA TRP A 67 3.10 3.35 -1.77
C TRP A 67 2.82 4.16 -3.05
N GLN A 68 2.13 3.54 -3.99
CA GLN A 68 1.54 4.20 -5.15
C GLN A 68 0.23 3.51 -5.55
N PRO A 69 -0.73 4.21 -6.19
CA PRO A 69 -1.91 3.56 -6.75
C PRO A 69 -1.51 2.54 -7.81
N LEU A 70 -2.35 1.53 -8.01
CA LEU A 70 -2.18 0.60 -9.12
C LEU A 70 -2.33 1.33 -10.46
N PRO A 71 -1.65 0.87 -11.52
CA PRO A 71 -1.87 1.41 -12.86
C PRO A 71 -3.34 1.25 -13.25
N GLN A 72 -3.83 2.16 -14.07
CA GLN A 72 -5.17 2.00 -14.64
C GLN A 72 -5.21 0.71 -15.47
N PRO A 73 -6.37 0.01 -15.49
CA PRO A 73 -6.56 -1.13 -16.38
C PRO A 73 -6.17 -0.78 -17.83
N PRO A 74 -5.68 -1.76 -18.62
CA PRO A 74 -5.42 -1.52 -20.03
C PRO A 74 -6.71 -1.10 -20.74
N LEU A 75 -6.57 -0.24 -21.75
CA LEU A 75 -7.65 0.08 -22.68
C LEU A 75 -7.89 -1.13 -23.59
N GLU A 76 -9.14 -1.35 -24.00
CA GLU A 76 -9.52 -2.39 -24.98
C GLU A 76 -8.89 -2.16 -26.37
#